data_AF-A0A949IRS6-F1
#
_entry.id   AF-A0A949IRS6-F1
#
_cell.length_a   1.000
_cell.length_b   1.000
_cell.length_c   1.000
_cell.angle_alpha   90.00
_cell.angle_beta   90.00
_cell.angle_gamma   90.00
#
_symmetry.space_group_name_H-M   'P 1'
#
loop_
_entity.id
_entity.type
_entity.pdbx_description
1 polymer ?
#
loop_
_entity_poly.entity_id
_entity_poly.type
_entity_poly.pdbx_seq_one_letter_code
_entity_poly.pdbx_strand_id
1 'polypeptide(L)'
;MLMLCWFYCIPFAKGLFFASGPMAFVLALFVLKRGVRQQRAGLRQLAFLLMFAALLKMALADVYFLRIDLLCAFNQCHDGGFFRAAQAAGLAALVLGSFLLLFVYRGFARDRRQKPVTPEQVHLSFWANFGLVLVLVLLCWLAAPWAGYLTVGHIPAFFMRVPWQRLAMLDVAVLLVGFWKLEDCHDPEERKKGNYRMNVWTAKDTLWVSVVLLLIGLALSYVSNDVLSMAMPRESQRLHINLDGIDFGHFGPGFQQPDQTGPLQQQ
;
A
#
# COMPACT_ATOMS: atom_id res chain seq x y z
N MET A 1 12.84 -25.55 1.66
CA MET A 1 12.47 -24.38 2.50
C MET A 1 13.34 -23.14 2.24
N LEU A 2 14.67 -23.25 2.16
CA LEU A 2 15.55 -22.10 1.87
C LEU A 2 15.24 -21.40 0.52
N MET A 3 14.97 -22.18 -0.54
CA MET A 3 14.57 -21.62 -1.85
C MET A 3 13.24 -20.86 -1.80
N LEU A 4 12.22 -21.37 -1.10
CA LEU A 4 10.96 -20.65 -0.90
C LEU A 4 11.20 -19.31 -0.16
N CYS A 5 12.00 -19.29 0.91
CA CYS A 5 12.23 -18.03 1.61
C CYS A 5 13.05 -17.04 0.77
N TRP A 6 13.95 -17.52 -0.09
CA TRP A 6 14.65 -16.66 -1.04
C TRP A 6 13.69 -15.98 -2.03
N PHE A 7 12.76 -16.74 -2.62
CA PHE A 7 11.81 -16.21 -3.61
C PHE A 7 10.66 -15.41 -3.00
N TYR A 8 10.25 -15.66 -1.76
CA TYR A 8 9.08 -15.00 -1.15
C TYR A 8 9.46 -14.03 -0.03
N CYS A 9 10.34 -14.42 0.90
CA CYS A 9 10.67 -13.58 2.06
C CYS A 9 11.44 -12.32 1.64
N ILE A 10 12.37 -12.42 0.68
CA ILE A 10 13.21 -11.29 0.24
C ILE A 10 12.38 -10.22 -0.48
N PRO A 11 11.58 -10.52 -1.53
CA PRO A 11 10.76 -9.50 -2.16
C PRO A 11 9.67 -8.98 -1.22
N PHE A 12 9.12 -9.82 -0.34
CA PHE A 12 8.20 -9.36 0.69
C PHE A 12 8.87 -8.38 1.66
N ALA A 13 10.07 -8.69 2.16
CA ALA A 13 10.82 -7.80 3.04
C ALA A 13 11.23 -6.50 2.34
N LYS A 14 11.62 -6.56 1.07
CA LYS A 14 11.92 -5.38 0.23
C LYS A 14 10.66 -4.52 0.05
N GLY A 15 9.52 -5.14 -0.27
CA GLY A 15 8.23 -4.46 -0.37
C GLY A 15 7.81 -3.82 0.95
N LEU A 16 7.96 -4.53 2.07
CA LEU A 16 7.66 -4.02 3.41
C LEU A 16 8.61 -2.87 3.80
N PHE A 17 9.88 -2.93 3.38
CA PHE A 17 10.83 -1.84 3.57
C PHE A 17 10.37 -0.57 2.85
N PHE A 18 9.99 -0.64 1.57
CA PHE A 18 9.48 0.54 0.85
C PHE A 18 8.12 1.00 1.38
N ALA A 19 7.22 0.08 1.74
CA ALA A 19 5.93 0.40 2.32
C ALA A 19 6.02 1.02 3.72
N SER A 20 7.10 0.74 4.48
CA SER A 20 7.27 1.25 5.84
C SER A 20 7.35 2.77 5.91
N GLY A 21 7.83 3.46 4.87
CA GLY A 21 7.84 4.92 4.81
C GLY A 21 6.41 5.50 4.80
N PRO A 22 5.58 5.18 3.78
CA PRO A 22 4.19 5.65 3.71
C PRO A 22 3.37 5.23 4.92
N MET A 23 3.55 3.98 5.39
CA MET A 23 2.87 3.49 6.59
C MET A 23 3.24 4.28 7.85
N ALA A 24 4.52 4.60 8.05
CA ALA A 24 4.96 5.44 9.17
C ALA A 24 4.38 6.86 9.08
N PHE A 25 4.28 7.42 7.87
CA PHE A 25 3.67 8.74 7.66
C PHE A 25 2.17 8.74 8.02
N VAL A 26 1.43 7.72 7.56
CA VAL A 26 0.01 7.54 7.91
C VAL A 26 -0.16 7.38 9.41
N LEU A 27 0.64 6.51 10.05
CA LEU A 27 0.62 6.33 11.51
C LEU A 27 0.91 7.65 12.23
N ALA A 28 1.86 8.43 11.75
CA ALA A 28 2.17 9.73 12.32
C ALA A 28 0.99 10.71 12.22
N LEU A 29 0.18 10.68 11.16
CA LEU A 29 -1.05 11.49 11.06
C LEU A 29 -2.06 11.12 12.15
N PHE A 30 -2.25 9.82 12.41
CA PHE A 30 -3.11 9.34 13.51
C PHE A 30 -2.59 9.79 14.88
N VAL A 31 -1.28 9.63 15.12
CA VAL A 31 -0.64 10.09 16.36
C VAL A 31 -0.79 11.61 16.52
N LEU A 32 -0.64 12.39 15.44
CA LEU A 32 -0.81 13.84 15.45
C LEU A 32 -2.25 14.20 15.82
N LYS A 33 -3.23 13.59 15.16
CA LYS A 33 -4.66 13.79 15.43
C LYS A 33 -5.00 13.52 16.90
N ARG A 34 -4.52 12.38 17.42
CA ARG A 34 -4.69 12.01 18.82
C ARG A 34 -4.00 12.99 19.77
N GLY A 35 -2.79 13.43 19.43
CA GLY A 35 -2.03 14.43 20.19
C GLY A 35 -2.72 15.80 20.26
N VAL A 36 -3.32 16.25 19.15
CA VAL A 36 -4.10 17.49 19.08
C VAL A 36 -5.37 17.38 19.93
N ARG A 37 -6.11 16.28 19.83
CA ARG A 37 -7.35 16.07 20.59
C ARG A 37 -7.14 15.91 22.09
N GLN A 38 -6.14 15.14 22.49
CA GLN A 38 -5.83 14.92 23.91
C GLN A 38 -4.99 16.06 24.51
N GLN A 39 -4.67 17.09 23.72
CA GLN A 39 -3.80 18.22 24.10
C GLN A 39 -2.41 17.79 24.62
N ARG A 40 -1.95 16.59 24.28
CA ARG A 40 -0.66 16.06 24.75
C ARG A 40 0.47 16.54 23.85
N ALA A 41 1.28 17.48 24.36
CA ALA A 41 2.41 18.04 23.62
C ALA A 41 3.42 16.96 23.16
N GLY A 42 3.70 15.96 24.01
CA GLY A 42 4.62 14.87 23.67
C GLY A 42 4.16 14.03 22.49
N LEU A 43 2.86 13.74 22.36
CA LEU A 43 2.31 13.01 21.20
C LEU A 43 2.39 13.85 19.92
N ARG A 44 2.17 15.17 20.02
CA ARG A 44 2.33 16.08 18.88
C ARG A 44 3.78 16.07 18.39
N GLN A 45 4.75 16.26 19.29
CA GLN A 45 6.17 16.22 18.96
C GLN A 45 6.60 14.88 18.36
N LEU A 46 6.15 13.77 18.94
CA LEU A 46 6.44 12.43 18.43
C LEU A 46 5.85 12.22 17.03
N ALA A 47 4.65 12.72 16.76
CA ALA A 47 4.05 12.64 15.43
C ALA A 47 4.88 13.41 14.37
N PHE A 48 5.28 14.65 14.67
CA PHE A 48 6.11 15.42 13.74
C PHE A 48 7.49 14.78 13.52
N LEU A 49 8.08 14.20 14.58
CA LEU A 49 9.34 13.45 14.46
C LEU A 49 9.16 12.24 13.55
N LEU A 50 8.07 11.48 13.69
CA LEU A 50 7.77 10.34 12.82
C LEU A 50 7.51 10.77 11.37
N MET A 51 6.78 11.87 11.13
CA MET A 51 6.58 12.40 9.78
C MET A 51 7.90 12.81 9.13
N PHE A 52 8.77 13.49 9.89
CA PHE A 52 10.09 13.87 9.40
C PHE A 52 10.96 12.65 9.12
N ALA A 53 11.00 11.66 10.01
CA ALA A 53 11.74 10.41 9.80
C ALA A 53 11.22 9.64 8.57
N ALA A 54 9.91 9.62 8.34
CA ALA A 54 9.31 8.99 7.17
C ALA A 54 9.71 9.72 5.87
N LEU A 55 9.66 11.07 5.85
CA LEU A 55 10.12 11.85 4.71
C LEU A 55 11.62 11.67 4.45
N LEU A 56 12.43 11.63 5.51
CA LEU A 56 13.87 11.40 5.41
C LEU A 56 14.17 10.03 4.79
N LYS A 57 13.48 8.99 5.25
CA LYS A 57 13.59 7.64 4.69
C LYS A 57 13.20 7.63 3.21
N MET A 58 12.05 8.20 2.85
CA MET A 58 11.58 8.23 1.45
C MET A 58 12.56 8.99 0.55
N ALA A 59 13.01 10.17 0.97
CA ALA A 59 13.84 11.04 0.15
C ALA A 59 15.30 10.56 0.03
N LEU A 60 15.85 9.90 1.04
CA LEU A 60 17.22 9.41 1.04
C LEU A 60 17.32 7.92 0.72
N ALA A 61 16.72 7.07 1.56
CA ALA A 61 16.90 5.63 1.46
C ALA A 61 16.15 5.07 0.25
N ASP A 62 14.87 5.43 0.09
CA ASP A 62 14.07 4.82 -0.98
C ASP A 62 14.56 5.30 -2.37
N VAL A 63 14.85 6.60 -2.55
CA VAL A 63 15.45 7.13 -3.79
C VAL A 63 16.81 6.51 -4.10
N TYR A 64 17.64 6.25 -3.08
CA TYR A 64 18.94 5.61 -3.28
C TYR A 64 18.80 4.16 -3.75
N PHE A 65 17.93 3.38 -3.11
CA PHE A 65 17.70 1.97 -3.47
C PHE A 65 16.96 1.81 -4.81
N LEU A 66 16.08 2.76 -5.17
CA LEU A 66 15.35 2.77 -6.44
C LEU A 66 16.16 3.32 -7.61
N ARG A 67 17.43 3.71 -7.41
CA ARG A 67 18.29 4.33 -8.44
C ARG A 67 18.27 3.57 -9.77
N ILE A 68 18.53 2.27 -9.71
CA ILE A 68 18.72 1.43 -10.91
C ILE A 68 17.37 1.27 -11.65
N ASP A 69 16.30 1.04 -10.89
CA ASP A 69 14.95 0.86 -11.42
C ASP A 69 14.43 2.17 -12.05
N LEU A 70 14.68 3.32 -11.42
CA LEU A 70 14.34 4.66 -11.95
C LEU A 70 15.11 5.00 -13.24
N LEU A 71 16.40 4.66 -13.32
CA LEU A 71 17.21 4.92 -14.51
C LEU A 71 16.71 4.14 -15.72
N CYS A 72 16.36 2.86 -15.53
CA CYS A 72 15.88 2.03 -16.63
C CYS A 72 14.39 2.26 -16.97
N ALA A 73 13.53 2.63 -16.02
CA ALA A 73 12.14 3.01 -16.32
C ALA A 73 12.03 4.26 -17.20
N PHE A 74 12.97 5.20 -17.06
CA PHE A 74 13.02 6.43 -17.88
C PHE A 74 13.89 6.29 -19.15
N ASN A 75 14.17 5.04 -19.58
CA ASN A 75 14.87 4.72 -20.83
C ASN A 75 16.32 5.27 -20.91
N GLN A 76 16.90 5.64 -19.76
CA GLN A 76 18.27 6.12 -19.62
C GLN A 76 19.02 5.17 -18.68
N CYS A 77 19.31 3.94 -19.12
CA CYS A 77 20.19 3.03 -18.36
C CYS A 77 21.68 3.48 -18.37
N HIS A 78 21.94 4.78 -18.60
CA HIS A 78 23.24 5.44 -18.48
C HIS A 78 23.12 6.68 -17.60
N ASP A 79 24.05 6.84 -16.67
CA ASP A 79 24.14 7.94 -15.71
C ASP A 79 24.53 9.26 -16.39
N GLY A 80 23.62 9.84 -17.19
CA GLY A 80 23.79 11.17 -17.80
C GLY A 80 23.63 12.34 -16.82
N GLY A 81 23.75 12.12 -15.52
CA GLY A 81 23.47 13.11 -14.47
C GLY A 81 22.01 13.14 -13.97
N PHE A 82 21.12 12.32 -14.54
CA PHE A 82 19.72 12.18 -14.09
C PHE A 82 19.63 11.81 -12.60
N PHE A 83 20.49 10.91 -12.12
CA PHE A 83 20.51 10.52 -10.71
C PHE A 83 20.86 11.69 -9.78
N ARG A 84 21.80 12.56 -10.17
CA ARG A 84 22.13 13.77 -9.41
C ARG A 84 20.94 14.74 -9.38
N ALA A 85 20.21 14.87 -10.48
CA ALA A 85 19.00 15.67 -10.54
C ALA A 85 17.87 15.08 -9.66
N ALA A 86 17.67 13.76 -9.67
CA ALA A 86 16.69 13.08 -8.83
C ALA A 86 17.02 13.19 -7.33
N GLN A 87 18.30 13.05 -6.95
CA GLN A 87 18.75 13.28 -5.57
C GLN A 87 18.59 14.74 -5.15
N ALA A 88 18.92 15.69 -6.03
CA ALA A 88 18.72 17.12 -5.76
C ALA A 88 17.23 17.46 -5.61
N ALA A 89 16.36 16.87 -6.44
CA ALA A 89 14.92 17.01 -6.33
C ALA A 89 14.37 16.38 -5.04
N GLY A 90 14.85 15.20 -4.65
CA GLY A 90 14.50 14.55 -3.38
C GLY A 90 14.91 15.39 -2.16
N LEU A 91 16.12 15.96 -2.18
CA LEU A 91 16.59 16.88 -1.15
C LEU A 91 15.78 18.18 -1.12
N ALA A 92 15.46 18.77 -2.26
CA ALA A 92 14.63 19.96 -2.36
C ALA A 92 13.21 19.68 -1.81
N ALA A 93 12.62 18.53 -2.15
CA ALA A 93 11.34 18.09 -1.62
C ALA A 93 11.40 17.85 -0.10
N LEU A 94 12.51 17.34 0.43
CA LEU A 94 12.71 17.18 1.87
C LEU A 94 12.79 18.54 2.57
N VAL A 95 13.53 19.50 2.02
CA VAL A 95 13.62 20.85 2.58
C VAL A 95 12.23 21.52 2.58
N LEU A 96 11.54 21.50 1.44
CA LEU A 96 10.20 22.06 1.31
C LEU A 96 9.20 21.38 2.25
N GLY A 97 9.22 20.04 2.32
CA GLY A 97 8.38 19.26 3.22
C GLY A 97 8.67 19.53 4.70
N SER A 98 9.93 19.75 5.06
CA SER A 98 10.35 20.13 6.42
C SER A 98 9.86 21.52 6.80
N PHE A 99 9.94 22.49 5.88
CA PHE A 99 9.38 23.82 6.09
C PHE A 99 7.85 23.77 6.25
N LEU A 100 7.17 22.97 5.44
CA LEU A 100 5.72 22.78 5.52
C LEU A 100 5.33 22.12 6.85
N LEU A 101 6.06 21.08 7.28
CA LEU A 101 5.86 20.45 8.60
C LEU A 101 6.08 21.44 9.74
N LEU A 102 7.11 22.29 9.67
CA LEU A 102 7.38 23.31 10.68
C LEU A 102 6.26 24.36 10.73
N PHE A 103 5.77 24.79 9.57
CA PHE A 103 4.64 25.71 9.47
C PHE A 103 3.37 25.13 10.10
N VAL A 104 3.07 23.87 9.77
CA VAL A 104 1.94 23.13 10.32
C VAL A 104 2.10 22.91 11.84
N TYR A 105 3.31 22.57 12.31
CA TYR A 105 3.63 22.45 13.74
C TYR A 105 3.35 23.74 14.49
N ARG A 106 3.79 24.89 13.97
CA ARG A 106 3.50 26.20 14.56
C ARG A 106 2.00 26.50 14.61
N GLY A 107 1.26 26.06 13.59
CA GLY A 107 -0.20 26.15 13.57
C GLY A 107 -0.87 25.33 14.68
N PHE A 108 -0.41 24.11 14.91
CA PHE A 108 -0.95 23.19 15.93
C PHE A 108 -0.40 23.38 17.35
N ALA A 109 0.69 24.13 17.50
CA ALA A 109 1.23 24.53 18.80
C ALA A 109 0.30 25.50 19.55
N ARG A 110 -0.56 26.24 18.82
CA ARG A 110 -1.63 27.03 19.43
C ARG A 110 -2.80 26.11 19.78
N ASP A 111 -2.97 25.84 21.07
CA ASP A 111 -4.04 24.98 21.60
C ASP A 111 -5.43 25.46 21.14
N ARG A 112 -6.00 24.76 20.17
CA ARG A 112 -7.43 24.85 19.85
C ARG A 112 -8.14 23.69 20.53
N ARG A 113 -8.97 23.97 21.53
CA ARG A 113 -9.91 23.00 22.07
C ARG A 113 -10.87 22.58 20.96
N GLN A 114 -10.74 21.34 20.49
CA GLN A 114 -11.75 20.75 19.60
C GLN A 114 -12.90 20.22 20.45
N LYS A 115 -14.14 20.55 20.07
CA LYS A 115 -15.33 20.00 20.71
C LYS A 115 -15.43 18.51 20.36
N PRO A 116 -15.82 17.64 21.30
CA PRO A 116 -16.13 16.24 20.99
C PRO A 116 -17.28 16.20 19.97
N VAL A 117 -17.17 15.30 19.00
CA VAL A 117 -18.15 15.10 17.93
C VAL A 117 -18.81 13.75 18.15
N THR A 118 -20.14 13.69 18.09
CA THR A 118 -20.91 12.45 18.29
C THR A 118 -20.83 11.54 17.05
N PRO A 119 -20.93 10.20 17.21
CA PRO A 119 -20.80 9.26 16.09
C PRO A 119 -21.84 9.45 14.98
N GLU A 120 -23.02 9.98 15.30
CA GLU A 120 -24.07 10.32 14.31
C GLU A 120 -23.67 11.48 13.41
N GLN A 121 -22.93 12.46 13.92
CA GLN A 121 -22.46 13.62 13.14
C GLN A 121 -21.34 13.26 12.16
N VAL A 122 -20.66 12.13 12.39
CA VAL A 122 -19.52 11.68 11.56
C VAL A 122 -19.95 10.64 10.51
N HIS A 123 -21.22 10.19 10.54
CA HIS A 123 -21.74 9.11 9.69
C HIS A 123 -20.84 7.86 9.72
N LEU A 124 -20.38 7.44 10.90
CA LEU A 124 -19.42 6.34 11.05
C LEU A 124 -19.94 5.02 10.45
N SER A 125 -21.23 4.74 10.59
CA SER A 125 -21.90 3.56 10.01
C SER A 125 -21.83 3.53 8.49
N PHE A 126 -21.93 4.69 7.82
CA PHE A 126 -21.80 4.79 6.37
C PHE A 126 -20.39 4.36 5.92
N TRP A 127 -19.34 4.88 6.55
CA TRP A 127 -17.96 4.54 6.20
C TRP A 127 -17.62 3.07 6.48
N ALA A 128 -18.10 2.53 7.60
CA ALA A 128 -17.90 1.12 7.94
C ALA A 128 -18.59 0.19 6.92
N ASN A 129 -19.85 0.49 6.56
CA ASN A 129 -20.59 -0.32 5.59
C ASN A 129 -20.03 -0.17 4.18
N PHE A 130 -19.64 1.06 3.78
CA PHE A 130 -19.03 1.31 2.48
C PHE A 130 -17.69 0.58 2.33
N GLY A 131 -16.85 0.61 3.38
CA GLY A 131 -15.60 -0.16 3.42
C GLY A 131 -15.84 -1.67 3.32
N LEU A 132 -16.84 -2.21 4.04
CA LEU A 132 -17.19 -3.62 3.97
C LEU A 132 -17.68 -4.03 2.57
N VAL A 133 -18.56 -3.25 1.95
CA VAL A 133 -19.04 -3.51 0.58
C VAL A 133 -17.88 -3.53 -0.41
N LEU A 134 -16.97 -2.57 -0.29
CA LEU A 134 -15.79 -2.48 -1.14
C LEU A 134 -14.87 -3.70 -1.00
N VAL A 135 -14.58 -4.14 0.23
CA VAL A 135 -13.80 -5.37 0.48
C VAL A 135 -14.51 -6.61 -0.09
N LEU A 136 -15.84 -6.69 0.02
CA LEU A 136 -16.60 -7.77 -0.62
C LEU A 136 -16.50 -7.73 -2.14
N VAL A 137 -16.58 -6.54 -2.75
CA VAL A 137 -16.37 -6.34 -4.20
C VAL A 137 -14.97 -6.81 -4.60
N LEU A 138 -13.94 -6.49 -3.82
CA LEU A 138 -12.58 -6.97 -4.08
C LEU A 138 -12.50 -8.50 -4.00
N LEU A 139 -13.09 -9.12 -2.97
CA LEU A 139 -13.11 -10.58 -2.84
C LEU A 139 -13.83 -11.25 -4.01
N CYS A 140 -14.98 -10.71 -4.43
CA CYS A 140 -15.68 -11.18 -5.62
C CYS A 140 -14.83 -11.00 -6.87
N TRP A 141 -14.12 -9.86 -7.00
CA TRP A 141 -13.23 -9.59 -8.12
C TRP A 141 -12.07 -10.57 -8.20
N LEU A 142 -11.50 -10.97 -7.05
CA LEU A 142 -10.43 -11.97 -6.98
C LEU A 142 -10.93 -13.39 -7.27
N ALA A 143 -12.16 -13.71 -6.86
CA ALA A 143 -12.76 -15.03 -7.10
C ALA A 143 -13.30 -15.20 -8.53
N ALA A 144 -13.69 -14.12 -9.20
CA ALA A 144 -14.37 -14.20 -10.49
C ALA A 144 -13.52 -14.77 -11.64
N PRO A 145 -12.20 -14.53 -11.75
CA PRO A 145 -11.33 -15.21 -12.72
C PRO A 145 -11.33 -16.73 -12.54
N TRP A 146 -11.37 -17.23 -11.29
CA TRP A 146 -11.44 -18.66 -10.99
C TRP A 146 -12.78 -19.26 -11.40
N ALA A 147 -13.88 -18.59 -11.07
CA ALA A 147 -15.22 -19.01 -11.48
C ALA A 147 -15.35 -19.02 -13.02
N GLY A 148 -14.80 -18.01 -13.70
CA GLY A 148 -14.78 -17.93 -15.17
C GLY A 148 -13.96 -19.06 -15.80
N TYR A 149 -12.78 -19.35 -15.26
CA TYR A 149 -11.95 -20.46 -15.72
C TYR A 149 -12.65 -21.81 -15.57
N LEU A 150 -13.29 -22.07 -14.44
CA LEU A 150 -14.01 -23.33 -14.19
C LEU A 150 -15.27 -23.51 -15.05
N THR A 151 -15.92 -22.41 -15.45
CA THR A 151 -17.19 -22.47 -16.20
C THR A 151 -17.02 -22.41 -17.71
N VAL A 152 -16.09 -21.58 -18.20
CA VAL A 152 -15.93 -21.29 -19.64
C VAL A 152 -14.57 -21.78 -20.17
N GLY A 153 -13.70 -22.33 -19.31
CA GLY A 153 -12.38 -22.84 -19.70
C GLY A 153 -11.33 -21.76 -20.03
N HIS A 154 -11.69 -20.48 -19.94
CA HIS A 154 -10.79 -19.35 -20.18
C HIS A 154 -11.19 -18.13 -19.33
N ILE A 155 -10.23 -17.25 -19.04
CA ILE A 155 -10.44 -16.05 -18.22
C ILE A 155 -10.89 -14.90 -19.14
N PRO A 156 -12.04 -14.25 -18.85
CA PRO A 156 -12.49 -13.11 -19.64
C PRO A 156 -11.48 -11.94 -19.64
N ALA A 157 -11.21 -11.37 -20.81
CA ALA A 157 -10.20 -10.32 -20.99
C ALA A 157 -10.46 -9.03 -20.19
N PHE A 158 -11.69 -8.78 -19.74
CA PHE A 158 -11.99 -7.60 -18.92
C PHE A 158 -11.35 -7.65 -17.52
N PHE A 159 -11.15 -8.84 -16.95
CA PHE A 159 -10.44 -9.00 -15.67
C PHE A 159 -8.97 -8.58 -15.77
N MET A 160 -8.38 -8.69 -16.96
CA MET A 160 -6.99 -8.28 -17.22
C MET A 160 -6.85 -6.77 -17.42
N ARG A 161 -7.93 -6.03 -17.69
CA ARG A 161 -7.89 -4.57 -17.90
C ARG A 161 -7.88 -3.76 -16.60
N VAL A 162 -8.50 -4.27 -15.54
CA VAL A 162 -8.60 -3.57 -14.26
C VAL A 162 -7.79 -4.34 -13.22
N PRO A 163 -6.54 -3.91 -12.94
CA PRO A 163 -5.72 -4.60 -11.96
C PRO A 163 -6.35 -4.48 -10.58
N TRP A 164 -6.52 -5.62 -9.91
CA TRP A 164 -7.09 -5.72 -8.56
C TRP A 164 -6.36 -4.84 -7.54
N GLN A 165 -5.08 -4.52 -7.79
CA GLN A 165 -4.26 -3.62 -7.00
C GLN A 165 -4.91 -2.22 -6.84
N ARG A 166 -5.57 -1.71 -7.89
CA ARG A 166 -6.25 -0.40 -7.83
C ARG A 166 -7.46 -0.43 -6.91
N LEU A 167 -8.22 -1.52 -6.94
CA LEU A 167 -9.34 -1.74 -6.03
C LEU A 167 -8.84 -1.89 -4.59
N ALA A 168 -7.80 -2.69 -4.36
CA ALA A 168 -7.19 -2.82 -3.04
C ALA A 168 -6.69 -1.48 -2.48
N MET A 169 -6.08 -0.62 -3.29
CA MET A 169 -5.64 0.72 -2.87
C MET A 169 -6.83 1.62 -2.49
N LEU A 170 -7.93 1.52 -3.23
CA LEU A 170 -9.16 2.24 -2.92
C LEU A 170 -9.78 1.76 -1.60
N ASP A 171 -9.82 0.44 -1.36
CA ASP A 171 -10.30 -0.16 -0.12
C ASP A 171 -9.47 0.31 1.08
N VAL A 172 -8.14 0.30 0.95
CA VAL A 172 -7.23 0.81 1.99
C VAL A 172 -7.51 2.29 2.26
N ALA A 173 -7.67 3.12 1.23
CA ALA A 173 -7.96 4.54 1.41
C ALA A 173 -9.30 4.77 2.15
N VAL A 174 -10.35 4.02 1.79
CA VAL A 174 -11.66 4.11 2.44
C VAL A 174 -11.59 3.64 3.89
N LEU A 175 -10.90 2.53 4.17
CA LEU A 175 -10.69 2.06 5.53
C LEU A 175 -9.90 3.07 6.37
N LEU A 176 -8.85 3.67 5.81
CA LEU A 176 -8.08 4.72 6.50
C LEU A 176 -8.96 5.92 6.86
N VAL A 177 -9.85 6.35 5.95
CA VAL A 177 -10.83 7.40 6.26
C VAL A 177 -11.82 6.93 7.33
N GLY A 178 -12.28 5.69 7.27
CA GLY A 178 -13.14 5.08 8.30
C GLY A 178 -12.50 5.09 9.69
N PHE A 179 -11.24 4.67 9.79
CA PHE A 179 -10.46 4.72 11.04
C PHE A 179 -10.18 6.15 11.49
N TRP A 180 -9.93 7.07 10.55
CA TRP A 180 -9.80 8.49 10.87
C TRP A 180 -11.09 9.00 11.51
N LYS A 181 -12.26 8.72 10.91
CA LYS A 181 -13.57 9.09 11.49
C LYS A 181 -13.86 8.39 12.81
N LEU A 182 -13.40 7.15 12.99
CA LEU A 182 -13.53 6.43 14.26
C LEU A 182 -12.76 7.15 15.38
N GLU A 183 -11.53 7.60 15.11
CA GLU A 183 -10.80 8.45 16.06
C GLU A 183 -11.50 9.77 16.35
N ASP A 184 -12.40 10.22 15.46
CA ASP A 184 -13.19 11.42 15.69
C ASP A 184 -14.21 11.28 16.84
N CYS A 185 -14.60 10.05 17.17
CA CYS A 185 -15.70 9.73 18.09
C CYS A 185 -15.22 9.41 19.53
N HIS A 186 -14.08 9.95 19.97
CA HIS A 186 -13.52 9.64 21.29
C HIS A 186 -14.33 10.28 22.43
N ASP A 187 -15.37 9.60 22.90
CA ASP A 187 -16.21 10.05 24.00
C ASP A 187 -15.74 9.43 25.33
N PRO A 188 -15.22 10.21 26.30
CA PRO A 188 -14.78 9.68 27.59
C PRO A 188 -15.94 9.10 28.42
N GLU A 189 -17.20 9.45 28.11
CA GLU A 189 -18.38 8.89 28.77
C GLU A 189 -18.70 7.44 28.35
N GLU A 190 -18.30 7.00 27.15
CA GLU A 190 -18.55 5.62 26.72
C GLU A 190 -17.77 4.60 27.57
N ARG A 191 -16.64 4.98 28.19
CA ARG A 191 -15.94 4.11 29.15
C ARG A 191 -16.79 3.74 30.36
N LYS A 192 -17.75 4.60 30.77
CA LYS A 192 -18.67 4.30 31.87
C LYS A 192 -19.88 3.47 31.43
N LYS A 193 -20.30 3.57 30.16
CA LYS A 193 -21.41 2.79 29.57
C LYS A 193 -20.97 1.45 28.97
N GLY A 194 -19.67 1.22 28.80
CA GLY A 194 -19.08 0.05 28.15
C GLY A 194 -19.41 -1.30 28.79
N ASN A 195 -19.75 -1.35 30.08
CA ASN A 195 -20.15 -2.60 30.74
C ASN A 195 -21.53 -3.13 30.31
N TYR A 196 -22.41 -2.30 29.72
CA TYR A 196 -23.76 -2.73 29.32
C TYR A 196 -23.91 -3.00 27.82
N ARG A 197 -22.89 -2.68 26.98
CA ARG A 197 -22.96 -2.78 25.51
C ARG A 197 -22.07 -3.83 24.87
N MET A 198 -21.41 -4.69 25.64
CA MET A 198 -20.48 -5.72 25.11
C MET A 198 -21.11 -6.73 24.12
N ASN A 199 -22.44 -6.80 24.01
CA ASN A 199 -23.13 -7.76 23.14
C ASN A 199 -23.68 -7.17 21.83
N VAL A 200 -23.43 -5.90 21.51
CA VAL A 200 -23.99 -5.27 20.28
C VAL A 200 -22.86 -5.00 19.30
N TRP A 201 -22.94 -5.61 18.11
CA TRP A 201 -22.01 -5.39 17.00
C TRP A 201 -21.93 -3.90 16.65
N THR A 202 -20.74 -3.30 16.74
CA THR A 202 -20.56 -1.87 16.50
C THR A 202 -19.90 -1.59 15.15
N ALA A 203 -20.06 -0.36 14.63
CA ALA A 203 -19.38 0.07 13.40
C ALA A 203 -17.84 -0.04 13.48
N LYS A 204 -17.29 0.04 14.71
CA LYS A 204 -15.88 -0.23 14.98
C LYS A 204 -15.51 -1.67 14.67
N ASP A 205 -16.33 -2.63 15.09
CA ASP A 205 -16.09 -4.07 14.85
C ASP A 205 -16.17 -4.36 13.35
N THR A 206 -17.13 -3.76 12.64
CA THR A 206 -17.23 -3.83 11.17
C THR A 206 -15.95 -3.33 10.47
N LEU A 207 -15.36 -2.21 10.91
CA LEU A 207 -14.11 -1.69 10.34
C LEU A 207 -12.95 -2.66 10.56
N TRP A 208 -12.80 -3.22 11.76
CA TRP A 208 -11.75 -4.21 12.05
C TRP A 208 -11.93 -5.51 11.26
N VAL A 209 -13.16 -6.01 11.15
CA VAL A 209 -13.47 -7.18 10.33
C VAL A 209 -13.16 -6.91 8.86
N SER A 210 -13.45 -5.72 8.35
CA SER A 210 -13.12 -5.33 6.98
C SER A 210 -11.61 -5.34 6.73
N VAL A 211 -10.79 -4.91 7.70
CA VAL A 211 -9.31 -5.01 7.61
C VAL A 211 -8.86 -6.47 7.56
N VAL A 212 -9.42 -7.33 8.42
CA VAL A 212 -9.07 -8.75 8.44
C VAL A 212 -9.43 -9.41 7.11
N LEU A 213 -10.64 -9.14 6.59
CA LEU A 213 -11.09 -9.65 5.29
C LEU A 213 -10.21 -9.15 4.14
N LEU A 214 -9.81 -7.88 4.16
CA LEU A 214 -8.89 -7.31 3.18
C LEU A 214 -7.53 -8.01 3.22
N LEU A 215 -6.96 -8.24 4.40
CA LEU A 215 -5.68 -8.94 4.56
C LEU A 215 -5.76 -10.38 4.05
N ILE A 216 -6.85 -11.09 4.35
CA ILE A 216 -7.11 -12.43 3.83
C ILE A 216 -7.21 -12.39 2.30
N GLY A 217 -7.97 -11.43 1.74
CA GLY A 217 -8.12 -11.24 0.30
C GLY A 217 -6.77 -10.97 -0.40
N LEU A 218 -5.93 -10.14 0.19
CA LEU A 218 -4.57 -9.85 -0.33
C LEU A 218 -3.65 -11.07 -0.24
N ALA A 219 -3.74 -11.86 0.82
CA ALA A 219 -2.97 -13.10 0.93
C ALA A 219 -3.39 -14.12 -0.14
N LEU A 220 -4.71 -14.27 -0.36
CA LEU A 220 -5.26 -15.14 -1.40
C LEU A 220 -4.93 -14.63 -2.81
N SER A 221 -4.93 -13.31 -3.04
CA SER A 221 -4.59 -12.73 -4.34
C SER A 221 -3.13 -13.01 -4.71
N TYR A 222 -2.22 -12.91 -3.74
CA TYR A 222 -0.81 -13.24 -3.93
C TYR A 222 -0.60 -14.70 -4.31
N VAL A 223 -1.26 -15.64 -3.62
CA VAL A 223 -1.23 -17.06 -3.95
C VAL A 223 -1.81 -17.32 -5.35
N SER A 224 -2.92 -16.65 -5.69
CA SER A 224 -3.58 -16.85 -6.98
C SER A 224 -2.76 -16.34 -8.17
N ASN A 225 -2.07 -15.20 -8.03
CA ASN A 225 -1.25 -14.62 -9.10
C ASN A 225 -0.09 -15.54 -9.49
N ASP A 226 0.50 -16.22 -8.50
CA ASP A 226 1.60 -17.16 -8.73
C ASP A 226 1.13 -18.41 -9.50
N VAL A 227 -0.01 -18.99 -9.11
CA VAL A 227 -0.62 -20.14 -9.82
C VAL A 227 -1.02 -19.77 -11.25
N LEU A 228 -1.57 -18.58 -11.47
CA LEU A 228 -1.98 -18.10 -12.79
C LEU A 228 -0.78 -17.79 -13.69
N SER A 229 0.32 -17.28 -13.13
CA SER A 229 1.54 -16.98 -13.88
C SER A 229 2.25 -18.22 -14.45
N MET A 230 2.10 -19.39 -13.80
CA MET A 230 2.62 -20.67 -14.27
C MET A 230 1.77 -21.28 -15.40
N ALA A 231 0.50 -20.88 -15.53
CA ALA A 231 -0.44 -21.43 -16.49
C ALA A 231 -0.48 -20.69 -17.84
N MET A 232 0.21 -19.55 -17.99
CA MET A 232 0.15 -18.74 -19.22
C MET A 232 1.24 -19.12 -20.24
N PRO A 233 0.90 -19.24 -21.55
CA PRO A 233 1.87 -19.42 -22.62
C PRO A 233 2.80 -18.20 -22.76
N ARG A 234 4.08 -18.45 -23.05
CA ARG A 234 5.19 -17.46 -23.11
C ARG A 234 4.91 -16.18 -23.93
N GLU A 235 3.98 -16.19 -24.88
CA GLU A 235 3.64 -15.01 -25.68
C GLU A 235 2.80 -13.98 -24.92
N SER A 236 1.91 -14.39 -24.02
CA SER A 236 1.09 -13.45 -23.21
C SER A 236 1.88 -12.83 -22.06
N GLN A 237 2.98 -13.47 -21.65
CA GLN A 237 3.87 -12.99 -20.59
C GLN A 237 4.63 -11.73 -21.01
N ARG A 238 5.02 -11.62 -22.29
CA ARG A 238 5.68 -10.42 -22.85
C ARG A 238 4.76 -9.21 -22.92
N LEU A 239 3.45 -9.41 -23.08
CA LEU A 239 2.49 -8.31 -23.13
C LEU A 239 2.21 -7.74 -21.72
N HIS A 240 2.19 -8.61 -20.70
CA HIS A 240 1.99 -8.19 -19.30
C HIS A 240 3.19 -7.42 -18.74
N ILE A 241 4.41 -7.86 -19.06
CA ILE A 241 5.66 -7.18 -18.67
C ILE A 241 5.73 -5.75 -19.22
N ASN A 242 5.24 -5.54 -20.44
CA ASN A 242 5.24 -4.22 -21.08
C ASN A 242 4.15 -3.26 -20.54
N LEU A 243 3.08 -3.77 -19.93
CA LEU A 243 2.02 -2.93 -19.34
C LEU A 243 2.31 -2.56 -17.88
N ASP A 244 3.02 -3.41 -17.13
CA ASP A 244 3.28 -3.18 -15.71
C ASP A 244 4.57 -2.38 -15.45
N GLY A 245 5.42 -2.13 -16.45
CA GLY A 245 6.56 -1.21 -16.36
C GLY A 245 7.59 -1.50 -15.24
N ILE A 246 7.45 -2.65 -14.57
CA ILE A 246 8.35 -3.15 -13.54
C ILE A 246 8.71 -4.57 -13.95
N ASP A 247 9.81 -4.66 -14.68
CA ASP A 247 10.33 -5.90 -15.22
C ASP A 247 11.07 -6.68 -14.13
N PHE A 248 10.38 -7.59 -13.45
CA PHE A 248 11.01 -8.48 -12.45
C PHE A 248 11.86 -9.60 -13.08
N GLY A 249 11.97 -9.65 -14.41
CA GLY A 249 12.72 -10.67 -15.16
C GLY A 249 14.24 -10.64 -14.97
N HIS A 250 14.80 -9.64 -14.27
CA HIS A 250 16.24 -9.50 -14.06
C HIS A 250 16.79 -10.00 -12.71
N PHE A 251 15.97 -10.64 -11.87
CA PHE A 251 16.40 -11.12 -10.54
C PHE A 251 16.61 -12.64 -10.40
N GLY A 252 16.76 -13.37 -11.52
CA GLY A 252 17.26 -14.75 -11.51
C GLY A 252 18.75 -14.80 -11.85
N PRO A 253 19.60 -15.61 -11.16
CA PRO A 253 20.94 -15.87 -11.65
C PRO A 253 20.83 -16.52 -13.03
N GLY A 254 21.53 -15.95 -14.01
CA GLY A 254 21.52 -16.41 -15.39
C GLY A 254 21.82 -17.90 -15.49
N PHE A 255 20.80 -18.69 -15.80
CA PHE A 255 21.00 -19.94 -16.51
C PHE A 255 21.31 -19.59 -17.97
N GLN A 256 22.59 -19.34 -18.25
CA GLN A 256 23.11 -19.52 -19.60
C GLN A 256 22.96 -21.02 -19.92
N GLN A 257 21.92 -21.36 -20.68
CA GLN A 257 21.84 -22.65 -21.34
C GLN A 257 22.56 -22.50 -22.70
N PRO A 258 23.48 -23.41 -23.05
CA PRO A 258 24.41 -23.22 -24.15
C PRO A 258 23.69 -23.17 -25.50
N ASP A 259 24.20 -22.30 -26.38
CA ASP A 259 23.76 -22.14 -27.77
C ASP A 259 23.65 -23.49 -28.47
N GLN A 260 22.40 -23.94 -28.70
CA GLN A 260 22.10 -24.85 -29.80
C GLN A 260 21.69 -24.00 -31.00
N THR A 261 22.69 -23.45 -31.69
CA THR A 261 22.55 -23.02 -33.08
C THR A 261 23.46 -23.89 -33.92
N GLY A 262 22.95 -25.05 -34.34
CA GLY A 262 23.46 -25.70 -35.53
C GLY A 262 22.90 -25.00 -36.76
N PRO A 263 23.70 -24.69 -37.78
CA PRO A 263 23.19 -24.50 -39.12
C PRO A 263 23.29 -25.81 -39.90
N LEU A 264 22.13 -26.40 -40.16
CA LEU A 264 21.87 -27.26 -41.31
C LEU A 264 21.48 -26.35 -42.48
N GLN A 265 22.37 -26.20 -43.46
CA GLN A 265 22.06 -25.89 -44.87
C GLN A 265 23.36 -26.11 -45.66
N GLN A 266 23.54 -27.21 -46.40
CA GLN A 266 23.08 -27.41 -47.79
C GLN A 266 23.42 -26.21 -48.71
N GLN A 267 24.64 -26.19 -49.24
CA GLN A 267 24.95 -26.42 -50.66
C GLN A 267 26.46 -26.50 -50.87
#